data_AF-A0AA88L1N8-F1
#
_entry.id   AF-A0AA88L1N8-F1
#
_cell.length_a   1.000
_cell.length_b   1.000
_cell.length_c   1.000
_cell.angle_alpha   90.00
_cell.angle_beta   90.00
_cell.angle_gamma   90.00
#
_symmetry.space_group_name_H-M   'P 1'
#
loop_
_entity.id
_entity.type
_entity.pdbx_description
1 polymer ?
#
loop_
_entity_poly.entity_id
_entity_poly.type
_entity_poly.pdbx_seq_one_letter_code
_entity_poly.pdbx_strand_id
1 'polypeptide(L)'
;MLSYRSYLSNETRYSVIADAMSRDRFELIKKYLHFNDNVSQKTLGTPGYDKIYKVCPLIKKVRTNIMKIHPEEHQVIDEQIVPTKQRISLKQYNQKKTHKWGYKFIARVGISGFV
;
A
#
# COMPACT_ATOMS: atom_id res chain seq x y z
N MET A 1 -3.81 -11.52 15.82
CA MET A 1 -4.36 -11.12 14.51
C MET A 1 -4.85 -12.39 13.85
N LEU A 2 -6.15 -12.53 13.58
CA LEU A 2 -6.65 -13.70 12.84
C LEU A 2 -5.95 -13.75 11.49
N SER A 3 -5.47 -14.93 11.12
CA SER A 3 -4.87 -15.15 9.80
C SER A 3 -5.98 -15.07 8.76
N TYR A 4 -5.70 -14.49 7.59
CA TYR A 4 -6.67 -14.54 6.49
C TYR A 4 -7.04 -15.98 6.13
N ARG A 5 -6.17 -16.97 6.42
CA ARG A 5 -6.44 -18.40 6.25
C ARG A 5 -7.66 -18.86 7.04
N SER A 6 -7.98 -18.23 8.17
CA SER A 6 -9.15 -18.57 8.99
C SER A 6 -10.45 -18.37 8.22
N TYR A 7 -10.57 -17.32 7.40
CA TYR A 7 -11.77 -17.09 6.57
C TYR A 7 -12.03 -18.21 5.56
N LEU A 8 -11.01 -19.03 5.25
CA LEU A 8 -11.09 -20.16 4.32
C LEU A 8 -11.07 -21.52 5.03
N SER A 9 -11.01 -21.56 6.37
CA SER A 9 -11.16 -22.81 7.14
C SER A 9 -12.63 -23.19 7.22
N ASN A 10 -12.92 -24.45 7.52
CA ASN A 10 -14.31 -24.92 7.59
C ASN A 10 -15.05 -24.33 8.80
N GLU A 11 -14.34 -24.17 9.91
CA GLU A 11 -14.89 -23.73 11.20
C GLU A 11 -15.20 -22.22 11.21
N THR A 12 -14.39 -21.43 10.51
CA THR A 12 -14.54 -19.97 10.42
C THR A 12 -14.78 -19.49 8.99
N ARG A 13 -15.41 -20.35 8.16
CA ARG A 13 -15.65 -20.08 6.75
C ARG A 13 -16.49 -18.82 6.60
N TYR A 14 -15.98 -17.88 5.81
CA TYR A 14 -16.76 -16.74 5.35
C TYR A 14 -16.96 -16.85 3.83
N SER A 15 -18.18 -17.19 3.42
CA SER A 15 -18.54 -17.53 2.03
C SER A 15 -18.10 -16.47 1.03
N VAL A 16 -18.30 -15.19 1.33
CA VAL A 16 -17.90 -14.05 0.47
C VAL A 16 -16.40 -14.09 0.11
N ILE A 17 -15.54 -14.56 1.01
CA ILE A 17 -14.10 -14.71 0.74
C ILE A 17 -13.80 -16.09 0.16
N ALA A 18 -14.33 -17.14 0.78
CA ALA A 18 -13.94 -18.51 0.51
C ALA A 18 -14.51 -19.06 -0.81
N ASP A 19 -15.59 -18.48 -1.32
CA ASP A 19 -16.17 -18.81 -2.63
C ASP A 19 -15.52 -18.01 -3.77
N ALA A 20 -14.89 -16.86 -3.45
CA ALA A 20 -14.27 -16.00 -4.46
C ALA A 20 -12.98 -16.61 -5.04
N MET A 21 -12.13 -17.22 -4.22
CA MET A 21 -11.00 -18.03 -4.69
C MET A 21 -10.48 -19.00 -3.63
N SER A 22 -9.81 -20.06 -4.09
CA SER A 22 -9.10 -20.97 -3.19
C SER A 22 -7.93 -20.28 -2.49
N ARG A 23 -7.62 -20.77 -1.29
CA ARG A 23 -6.47 -20.32 -0.48
C ARG A 23 -5.17 -20.34 -1.27
N ASP A 24 -4.91 -21.45 -1.96
CA ASP A 24 -3.63 -21.67 -2.62
C ASP A 24 -3.46 -20.72 -3.82
N ARG A 25 -4.57 -20.43 -4.53
CA ARG A 25 -4.59 -19.41 -5.59
C ARG A 25 -4.32 -18.01 -5.04
N PHE A 26 -4.95 -17.63 -3.93
CA PHE A 26 -4.71 -16.34 -3.29
C PHE A 26 -3.25 -16.17 -2.87
N GLU A 27 -2.67 -17.20 -2.26
CA GLU A 27 -1.27 -17.21 -1.82
C GLU A 27 -0.31 -17.12 -3.00
N LEU A 28 -0.59 -17.82 -4.09
CA LEU A 28 0.20 -17.75 -5.31
C LEU A 28 0.19 -16.33 -5.89
N ILE A 29 -0.99 -15.74 -6.06
CA ILE A 29 -1.13 -14.37 -6.57
C ILE A 29 -0.38 -13.39 -5.66
N LYS A 30 -0.60 -13.47 -4.34
CA LYS A 30 0.05 -12.60 -3.36
C LYS A 30 1.57 -12.72 -3.40
N LYS A 31 2.12 -13.93 -3.61
CA LYS A 31 3.56 -14.19 -3.65
C LYS A 31 4.23 -13.61 -4.90
N TYR A 32 3.54 -13.66 -6.04
CA TYR A 32 4.07 -13.26 -7.34
C TYR A 32 3.49 -11.93 -7.86
N LEU A 33 2.83 -11.14 -7.00
CA LEU A 33 2.28 -9.84 -7.37
C LEU A 33 3.43 -8.83 -7.58
N HIS A 34 3.58 -8.36 -8.82
CA HIS A 34 4.60 -7.39 -9.21
C HIS A 34 4.00 -6.32 -10.12
N PHE A 35 4.50 -5.08 -10.02
CA PHE A 35 4.02 -3.93 -10.80
C PHE A 35 5.09 -3.29 -11.69
N ASN A 36 6.30 -3.86 -11.72
CA ASN A 36 7.41 -3.34 -12.51
C ASN A 36 8.40 -4.44 -12.89
N ASP A 37 9.13 -4.22 -13.97
CA ASP A 37 10.17 -5.14 -14.45
C ASP A 37 11.48 -4.93 -13.70
N ASN A 38 11.93 -5.96 -12.95
CA ASN A 38 13.15 -5.88 -12.16
C ASN A 38 14.42 -5.73 -13.02
N VAL A 39 14.41 -6.16 -14.29
CA VAL A 39 15.57 -6.02 -15.20
C VAL A 39 15.85 -4.54 -15.49
N SER A 40 14.79 -3.74 -15.52
CA SER A 40 14.85 -2.31 -15.79
C SER A 40 15.18 -1.45 -14.54
N GLN A 41 15.33 -2.07 -13.37
CA GLN A 41 15.62 -1.36 -12.12
C GLN A 41 17.07 -0.83 -12.12
N LYS A 42 17.22 0.49 -11.95
CA LYS A 42 18.53 1.13 -11.79
C LYS A 42 19.18 0.74 -10.46
N THR A 43 20.52 0.75 -10.42
CA THR A 43 21.31 0.41 -9.24
C THR A 43 21.42 1.61 -8.29
N LEU A 44 21.58 1.33 -7.00
CA LEU A 44 21.73 2.37 -5.97
C LEU A 44 22.91 3.29 -6.31
N GLY A 45 22.67 4.61 -6.27
CA GLY A 45 23.68 5.63 -6.56
C GLY A 45 23.77 6.05 -8.03
N THR A 46 23.02 5.41 -8.94
CA THR A 46 22.97 5.85 -10.34
C THR A 46 21.86 6.89 -10.58
N PRO A 47 22.04 7.81 -11.55
CA PRO A 47 20.98 8.71 -11.96
C PRO A 47 19.70 7.95 -12.33
N GLY A 48 18.57 8.38 -11.77
CA GLY A 48 17.27 7.72 -11.98
C GLY A 48 16.99 6.54 -11.06
N TYR A 49 17.83 6.25 -10.07
CA TYR A 49 17.51 5.29 -9.01
C TYR A 49 16.28 5.72 -8.21
N ASP A 50 15.27 4.83 -8.15
CA ASP A 50 14.04 5.05 -7.41
C ASP A 50 13.88 3.99 -6.30
N LYS A 51 13.84 4.44 -5.04
CA LYS A 51 13.67 3.56 -3.86
C LYS A 51 12.31 2.86 -3.84
N ILE A 52 11.29 3.41 -4.50
CA ILE A 52 9.94 2.83 -4.60
C ILE A 52 9.66 2.20 -5.97
N TYR A 53 10.69 1.96 -6.79
CA TYR A 53 10.59 1.48 -8.17
C TYR A 53 9.57 0.35 -8.37
N LYS A 54 9.57 -0.65 -7.48
CA LYS A 54 8.70 -1.84 -7.55
C LYS A 54 7.20 -1.54 -7.49
N VAL A 55 6.80 -0.41 -6.89
CA VAL A 55 5.39 0.01 -6.73
C VAL A 55 5.11 1.37 -7.36
N CYS A 56 6.14 2.06 -7.83
CA CYS A 56 6.05 3.40 -8.41
C CYS A 56 5.00 3.52 -9.54
N PRO A 57 4.88 2.56 -10.49
CA PRO A 57 3.85 2.62 -11.53
C PRO A 57 2.42 2.63 -10.97
N LEU A 58 2.16 1.79 -9.95
CA LEU A 58 0.86 1.71 -9.29
C LEU A 58 0.54 3.03 -8.58
N ILE A 59 1.48 3.56 -7.78
CA ILE A 59 1.29 4.81 -7.05
C ILE A 59 1.02 5.98 -8.01
N LYS A 60 1.77 6.06 -9.11
CA LYS A 60 1.56 7.07 -10.16
C LYS A 60 0.17 6.93 -10.77
N LYS A 61 -0.26 5.71 -11.12
CA LYS A 61 -1.58 5.46 -11.72
C LYS A 61 -2.72 5.85 -10.77
N VAL A 62 -2.62 5.49 -9.50
CA VAL A 62 -3.58 5.87 -8.46
C VAL A 62 -3.65 7.39 -8.34
N ARG A 63 -2.51 8.07 -8.21
CA ARG A 63 -2.44 9.54 -8.17
C ARG A 63 -3.07 10.18 -9.40
N THR A 64 -2.73 9.73 -10.60
CA THR A 64 -3.31 10.27 -11.84
C THR A 64 -4.82 10.12 -11.90
N ASN A 65 -5.36 9.02 -11.38
CA ASN A 65 -6.81 8.83 -11.32
C ASN A 65 -7.48 9.73 -10.27
N ILE A 66 -6.89 9.85 -9.07
CA ILE A 66 -7.40 10.74 -8.00
C ILE A 66 -7.40 12.20 -8.46
N MET A 67 -6.37 12.64 -9.18
CA MET A 67 -6.27 14.01 -9.71
C MET A 67 -7.35 14.39 -10.72
N LYS A 68 -8.15 13.44 -11.22
CA LYS A 68 -9.30 13.72 -12.09
C LYS A 68 -10.52 14.24 -11.32
N ILE A 69 -10.54 14.04 -10.01
CA ILE A 69 -11.63 14.47 -9.14
C ILE A 69 -11.39 15.94 -8.78
N HIS A 70 -12.43 16.76 -8.90
CA HIS A 70 -12.34 18.16 -8.52
C HIS A 70 -12.05 18.29 -7.02
N PRO A 71 -11.07 19.12 -6.61
CA PRO A 71 -10.82 19.34 -5.20
C PRO A 71 -12.01 20.05 -4.56
N GLU A 72 -12.40 19.58 -3.38
CA GLU A 72 -13.34 20.28 -2.51
C GLU A 72 -12.77 21.63 -2.06
N GLU A 73 -13.63 22.59 -1.73
CA GLU A 73 -13.22 23.92 -1.29
C GLU A 73 -12.41 23.87 0.02
N HIS A 74 -12.86 23.05 0.98
CA HIS A 74 -12.24 22.90 2.29
C HIS A 74 -11.35 21.66 2.30
N GLN A 75 -10.03 21.86 2.42
CA GLN A 75 -9.05 20.77 2.40
C GLN A 75 -7.95 20.99 3.43
N VAL A 76 -7.34 19.89 3.87
CA VAL A 76 -6.18 19.88 4.76
C VAL A 76 -5.07 19.05 4.14
N ILE A 77 -3.83 19.45 4.36
CA ILE A 77 -2.64 18.67 4.04
C ILE A 77 -2.03 18.20 5.35
N ASP A 78 -1.87 16.89 5.52
CA ASP A 78 -1.28 16.33 6.74
C ASP A 78 -0.49 15.04 6.45
N GLU A 79 0.23 14.57 7.46
CA GLU A 79 1.05 13.38 7.44
C GLU A 79 0.26 12.14 7.84
N GLN A 80 0.16 11.18 6.92
CA GLN A 80 -0.37 9.85 7.18
C GLN A 80 0.77 8.84 7.34
N ILE A 81 0.72 8.02 8.39
CA ILE A 81 1.66 6.92 8.58
C ILE A 81 0.96 5.59 8.30
N VAL A 82 1.52 4.81 7.39
CA VAL A 82 1.14 3.41 7.15
C VAL A 82 2.07 2.51 7.97
N PRO A 83 1.59 1.85 9.04
CA PRO A 83 2.44 1.06 9.91
C PRO A 83 3.14 -0.09 9.18
N THR A 84 4.42 -0.31 9.45
CA THR A 84 5.14 -1.46 8.89
C THR A 84 6.18 -2.00 9.85
N LYS A 85 6.23 -3.33 9.96
CA LYS A 85 7.29 -4.06 10.67
C LYS A 85 8.45 -4.46 9.74
N GLN A 86 8.34 -4.17 8.44
CA GLN A 86 9.34 -4.57 7.46
C GLN A 86 10.67 -3.80 7.66
N ARG A 87 11.77 -4.42 7.24
CA ARG A 87 13.13 -3.85 7.28
C ARG A 87 13.43 -3.19 5.94
N ILE A 88 12.91 -1.98 5.73
CA ILE A 88 13.09 -1.19 4.50
C ILE A 88 13.58 0.21 4.87
N SER A 89 14.48 0.78 4.06
CA SER A 89 15.12 2.08 4.31
C SER A 89 14.17 3.28 4.27
N LEU A 90 12.97 3.12 3.71
CA LEU A 90 11.93 4.15 3.63
C LEU A 90 11.09 4.26 4.91
N LYS A 91 11.27 3.33 5.85
CA LYS A 91 10.56 3.33 7.11
C LYS A 91 11.05 4.48 7.99
N GLN A 92 10.12 5.27 8.51
CA GLN A 92 10.40 6.40 9.40
C GLN A 92 9.86 6.12 10.80
N TYR A 93 10.51 6.74 11.79
CA TYR A 93 10.07 6.76 13.17
C TYR A 93 9.38 8.08 13.49
N ASN A 94 8.19 8.03 14.08
CA ASN A 94 7.49 9.20 14.61
C ASN A 94 7.00 8.90 16.03
N GLN A 95 7.63 9.54 17.01
CA GLN A 95 7.36 9.31 18.43
C GLN A 95 5.92 9.67 18.85
N LYS A 96 5.30 10.64 18.16
CA LYS A 96 3.97 11.17 18.52
C LYS A 96 2.80 10.34 17.99
N LYS A 97 3.05 9.32 17.16
CA LYS A 97 1.98 8.46 16.60
C LYS A 97 1.88 7.14 17.37
N THR A 98 0.66 6.61 17.48
CA THR A 98 0.38 5.32 18.15
C THR A 98 1.22 4.18 17.58
N HIS A 99 1.31 4.11 16.24
CA HIS A 99 2.24 3.25 15.53
C HIS A 99 3.45 4.05 15.11
N LYS A 100 4.51 3.97 15.91
CA LYS A 100 5.70 4.82 15.75
C LYS A 100 6.53 4.52 14.50
N TRP A 101 6.43 3.33 13.91
CA TRP A 101 7.23 2.91 12.76
C TRP A 101 6.34 2.65 11.53
N GLY A 102 6.62 3.34 10.43
CA GLY A 102 5.82 3.21 9.22
C GLY A 102 6.37 3.94 8.00
N TYR A 103 5.66 3.82 6.89
CA TYR A 103 5.85 4.70 5.73
C TYR A 103 5.10 6.00 5.97
N LYS A 104 5.80 7.13 5.83
CA LYS A 104 5.21 8.45 5.94
C LYS A 104 4.77 8.92 4.56
N PHE A 105 3.51 9.31 4.45
CA PHE A 105 2.91 9.94 3.28
C PHE A 105 2.44 11.34 3.65
N ILE A 106 2.52 12.27 2.70
CA ILE A 106 1.81 13.54 2.79
C ILE A 106 0.54 13.37 1.96
N ALA A 107 -0.61 13.53 2.59
CA ALA A 107 -1.92 13.37 1.99
C ALA A 107 -2.66 14.70 2.02
N ARG A 108 -3.39 15.00 0.95
CA ARG A 108 -4.37 16.10 0.91
C ARG A 108 -5.74 15.47 1.06
N VAL A 109 -6.56 15.98 1.98
CA VAL A 109 -7.86 15.40 2.30
C VAL A 109 -8.93 16.48 2.26
N GLY A 110 -10.02 16.21 1.56
CA GLY A 110 -11.21 17.06 1.54
C GLY A 110 -12.06 16.94 2.81
N ILE A 111 -13.02 17.85 3.00
CA ILE A 111 -13.97 17.83 4.11
C ILE A 111 -14.80 16.54 4.17
N SER A 112 -15.02 15.87 3.03
CA SER A 112 -15.67 14.55 2.98
C SER A 112 -14.80 13.40 3.49
N GLY A 113 -13.51 13.65 3.74
CA GLY A 113 -12.52 12.61 4.03
C GLY A 113 -11.89 11.96 2.80
N PHE A 114 -12.20 12.45 1.59
CA PHE A 114 -11.58 11.95 0.36
C PHE A 114 -10.10 12.38 0.25
N VAL A 115 -9.22 11.42 -0.04
CA VAL A 115 -7.74 11.60 -0.17
C VAL A 115 -7.33 11.57 -1.65
#